data_AF-A0A7C3PR76-F1
#
_entry.id   AF-A0A7C3PR76-F1
#
_cell.length_a   1.000
_cell.length_b   1.000
_cell.length_c   1.000
_cell.angle_alpha   90.00
_cell.angle_beta   90.00
_cell.angle_gamma   90.00
#
_symmetry.space_group_name_H-M   'P 1'
#
loop_
_entity.id
_entity.type
_entity.pdbx_description
1 polymer ?
#
loop_
_entity_poly.entity_id
_entity_poly.type
_entity_poly.pdbx_seq_one_letter_code
_entity_poly.pdbx_strand_id
1 'polypeptide(L)'
;MIAAHSIVLPLGRGYSIPVLFIGAGFLPVLSLVFHCLGLISMPSCFLLLVFPAFAAMVALGAWLPAYGRLAWAGWLAGLLAVGLYDLSRIPYILYGWKDFIPNIGAWLSGTHDPDALIGYAWRYIGNGGGMGISFFVLLSLLKPQKRLLLTGLIYGLFVFVCLM
;
A
#
# COMPACT_ATOMS: atom_id res chain seq x y z
N MET A 1 9.62 -16.20 21.91
CA MET A 1 8.38 -15.52 22.37
C MET A 1 8.55 -14.02 22.16
N ILE A 2 8.08 -13.48 21.03
CA ILE A 2 8.04 -12.02 20.84
C ILE A 2 6.81 -11.56 21.63
N ALA A 3 7.02 -10.79 22.70
CA ALA A 3 5.93 -10.20 23.45
C ALA A 3 5.08 -9.37 22.48
N ALA A 4 3.84 -9.81 22.25
CA ALA A 4 2.86 -9.10 21.45
C ALA A 4 2.40 -7.86 22.23
N HIS A 5 3.25 -6.84 22.29
CA HIS A 5 2.85 -5.53 22.78
C HIS A 5 1.76 -5.02 21.87
N SER A 6 0.55 -4.94 22.40
CA SER A 6 -0.59 -4.35 21.70
C SER A 6 -0.22 -2.93 21.27
N ILE A 7 -0.34 -2.62 19.99
CA ILE A 7 -0.15 -1.25 19.50
C ILE A 7 -1.47 -0.51 19.76
N VAL A 8 -1.43 0.41 20.71
CA VAL A 8 -2.52 1.35 20.99
C VAL A 8 -2.09 2.71 20.46
N LEU A 9 -2.88 3.27 19.55
CA LEU A 9 -2.62 4.61 19.06
C LEU A 9 -3.00 5.63 20.14
N PRO A 10 -2.14 6.62 20.43
CA PRO A 10 -2.52 7.74 21.28
C PRO A 10 -3.51 8.63 20.51
N LEU A 11 -4.81 8.33 20.63
CA LEU A 11 -5.90 9.11 20.02
C LEU A 11 -6.08 10.50 20.66
N GLY A 12 -5.34 10.82 21.73
CA GLY A 12 -5.38 12.10 22.43
C GLY A 12 -5.01 13.33 21.59
N ARG A 13 -4.56 13.15 20.34
CA ARG A 13 -4.28 14.23 19.36
C ARG A 13 -5.31 14.33 18.21
N GLY A 14 -6.44 13.62 18.31
CA GLY A 14 -7.49 13.60 17.28
C GLY A 14 -7.17 12.68 16.09
N TYR A 15 -8.08 12.62 15.12
CA TYR A 15 -8.01 11.69 13.97
C TYR A 15 -7.10 12.16 12.81
N SER A 16 -6.44 13.31 12.95
CA SER A 16 -5.64 13.93 11.87
C SER A 16 -4.47 13.05 11.43
N ILE A 17 -3.65 12.54 12.36
CA ILE A 17 -2.49 11.69 12.03
C ILE A 17 -2.92 10.37 11.35
N PRO A 18 -3.91 9.62 11.88
CA PRO A 18 -4.43 8.44 11.18
C PRO A 18 -4.90 8.75 9.76
N VAL A 19 -5.65 9.84 9.57
CA VAL A 19 -6.15 10.25 8.24
C VAL A 19 -5.01 10.51 7.26
N LEU A 20 -3.92 11.14 7.71
CA LEU A 20 -2.74 11.36 6.86
C LEU A 20 -2.10 10.04 6.42
N PHE A 21 -1.91 9.08 7.33
CA PHE A 21 -1.36 7.77 6.97
C PHE A 21 -2.28 7.00 6.02
N ILE A 22 -3.60 7.00 6.28
CA ILE A 22 -4.60 6.33 5.44
C ILE A 22 -4.61 6.94 4.04
N GLY A 23 -4.68 8.27 3.95
CA GLY A 23 -4.69 8.98 2.68
C GLY A 23 -3.39 8.73 1.90
N ALA A 24 -2.24 8.91 2.54
CA ALA A 24 -0.94 8.71 1.91
C ALA A 24 -0.77 7.27 1.38
N GLY A 25 -1.16 6.26 2.15
CA GLY A 25 -1.04 4.86 1.73
C GLY A 25 -1.96 4.49 0.55
N PHE A 26 -3.08 5.18 0.34
CA PHE A 26 -3.93 4.96 -0.83
C PHE A 26 -3.54 5.79 -2.08
N LEU A 27 -2.62 6.75 -1.95
CA LEU A 27 -2.21 7.58 -3.10
C LEU A 27 -1.62 6.77 -4.28
N PRO A 28 -0.80 5.71 -4.09
CA PRO A 28 -0.24 4.97 -5.22
C PRO A 28 -1.29 4.29 -6.12
N VAL A 29 -2.39 3.81 -5.53
CA VAL A 29 -3.50 3.24 -6.31
C VAL A 29 -4.38 4.34 -6.88
N LEU A 30 -4.59 5.43 -6.15
CA LEU A 30 -5.36 6.58 -6.63
C LEU A 30 -4.68 7.26 -7.83
N SER A 31 -3.35 7.33 -7.87
CA SER A 31 -2.63 7.89 -9.02
C SER A 31 -2.81 7.06 -10.28
N LEU A 32 -2.91 5.72 -10.16
CA LEU A 32 -3.25 4.87 -11.30
C LEU A 32 -4.66 5.17 -11.81
N VAL A 33 -5.62 5.37 -10.92
CA VAL A 33 -6.99 5.76 -11.30
C VAL A 33 -6.98 7.09 -12.05
N PHE A 34 -6.30 8.10 -11.52
CA PHE A 34 -6.22 9.41 -12.19
C PHE A 34 -5.52 9.34 -13.55
N HIS A 35 -4.47 8.53 -13.67
CA HIS A 35 -3.79 8.32 -14.94
C HIS A 35 -4.68 7.62 -15.97
N CYS A 36 -5.36 6.54 -15.58
CA CYS A 36 -6.29 5.82 -16.46
C CYS A 36 -7.47 6.69 -16.92
N LEU A 37 -7.88 7.66 -16.09
CA LEU A 37 -8.91 8.66 -16.45
C LEU A 37 -8.37 9.82 -17.30
N GLY A 38 -7.07 9.86 -17.60
CA GLY A 38 -6.44 10.93 -18.38
C GLY A 38 -6.34 12.26 -17.65
N LEU A 39 -6.50 12.29 -16.32
CA LEU A 39 -6.53 13.52 -15.54
C LEU A 39 -5.13 14.08 -15.25
N ILE A 40 -4.17 13.21 -14.98
CA ILE A 40 -2.78 13.57 -14.67
C ILE A 40 -1.85 12.40 -15.03
N SER A 41 -0.63 12.69 -15.45
CA SER A 41 0.35 11.66 -15.79
C SER A 41 0.88 10.94 -14.54
N MET A 42 1.25 9.67 -14.67
CA MET A 42 1.88 8.92 -13.56
C MET A 42 3.17 9.57 -13.03
N PRO A 43 4.07 10.13 -13.85
CA PRO A 43 5.28 10.79 -13.34
C PRO A 43 4.94 12.03 -12.50
N SER A 44 3.95 12.82 -12.92
CA SER A 44 3.49 13.98 -12.16
C SER A 44 2.80 13.57 -10.86
N CYS A 45 1.94 12.55 -10.89
CA CYS A 45 1.38 11.97 -9.66
C CYS A 45 2.46 11.49 -8.70
N PHE A 46 3.46 10.79 -9.20
CA PHE A 46 4.55 10.27 -8.37
C PHE A 46 5.31 11.40 -7.69
N LEU A 47 5.80 12.38 -8.47
CA LEU A 47 6.64 13.45 -7.95
C LEU A 47 5.87 14.44 -7.06
N LEU A 48 4.62 14.75 -7.40
CA LEU A 48 3.85 15.81 -6.71
C LEU A 48 2.97 15.29 -5.58
N LEU A 49 2.56 14.02 -5.62
CA LEU A 49 1.61 13.46 -4.65
C LEU A 49 2.22 12.30 -3.87
N VAL A 50 2.62 11.24 -4.55
CA VAL A 50 2.99 9.97 -3.88
C VAL A 50 4.30 10.10 -3.11
N PHE A 51 5.36 10.56 -3.77
CA PHE A 51 6.68 10.72 -3.16
C PHE A 51 6.66 11.64 -1.94
N PRO A 52 6.14 12.89 -2.00
CA PRO A 52 6.11 13.76 -0.83
C PRO A 52 5.22 13.22 0.29
N ALA A 53 4.09 12.57 -0.02
CA ALA A 53 3.24 11.97 0.99
C ALA A 53 3.92 10.80 1.71
N PHE A 54 4.63 9.93 0.98
CA PHE A 54 5.39 8.83 1.58
C PHE A 54 6.57 9.35 2.40
N ALA A 55 7.30 10.36 1.92
CA ALA A 55 8.38 10.99 2.67
C ALA A 55 7.87 11.60 4.00
N ALA A 56 6.74 12.32 3.95
CA ALA A 56 6.09 12.87 5.14
C ALA A 56 5.62 11.76 6.10
N MET A 57 5.03 10.68 5.56
CA MET A 57 4.59 9.54 6.35
C MET A 57 5.75 8.83 7.06
N VAL A 58 6.89 8.67 6.40
CA VAL A 58 8.12 8.12 7.00
C VAL A 58 8.65 9.03 8.11
N ALA A 59 8.75 10.34 7.85
CA ALA A 59 9.19 11.32 8.83
C ALA A 59 8.27 11.35 10.07
N LEU A 60 6.95 11.34 9.84
CA LEU A 60 5.95 11.26 10.92
C LEU A 60 6.02 9.93 11.67
N GLY A 61 6.25 8.81 10.97
CA GLY A 61 6.40 7.49 11.57
C GLY A 61 7.63 7.38 12.47
N ALA A 62 8.73 8.03 12.08
CA ALA A 62 9.94 8.16 12.88
C ALA A 62 9.71 9.04 14.11
N TRP A 63 8.98 10.16 13.95
CA TRP A 63 8.68 11.07 15.06
C TRP A 63 7.59 10.55 16.01
N LEU A 64 6.67 9.71 15.52
CA LEU A 64 5.58 9.10 16.27
C LEU A 64 5.70 7.56 16.20
N PRO A 65 6.57 6.95 17.03
CA PRO A 65 6.95 5.53 16.87
C PRO A 65 5.79 4.54 16.94
N ALA A 66 4.69 4.87 17.61
CA ALA A 66 3.49 4.03 17.62
C ALA A 66 2.86 3.89 16.22
N TYR A 67 2.76 5.00 15.48
CA TYR A 67 2.29 5.01 14.10
C TYR A 67 3.32 4.39 13.16
N GLY A 68 4.61 4.68 13.35
CA GLY A 68 5.70 4.08 12.57
C GLY A 68 5.71 2.55 12.64
N ARG A 69 5.59 1.97 13.85
CA ARG A 69 5.50 0.51 14.02
C ARG A 69 4.27 -0.09 13.35
N LEU A 70 3.12 0.59 13.44
CA LEU A 70 1.89 0.12 12.83
C LEU A 70 1.97 0.17 11.30
N ALA A 71 2.49 1.27 10.76
CA ALA A 71 2.72 1.43 9.33
C ALA A 71 3.72 0.39 8.81
N TRP A 72 4.83 0.16 9.53
CA TRP A 72 5.79 -0.88 9.15
C TRP A 72 5.15 -2.28 9.10
N ALA A 73 4.37 -2.65 10.12
CA ALA A 73 3.65 -3.93 10.13
C ALA A 73 2.64 -4.03 8.98
N GLY A 74 1.88 -2.96 8.73
CA GLY A 74 0.93 -2.89 7.62
C GLY A 74 1.61 -2.96 6.26
N TRP A 75 2.75 -2.29 6.08
CA TRP A 75 3.52 -2.30 4.85
C TRP A 75 4.02 -3.72 4.52
N LEU A 76 4.61 -4.41 5.49
CA LEU A 76 5.06 -5.81 5.33
C LEU A 76 3.89 -6.75 5.04
N ALA A 77 2.77 -6.62 5.75
CA ALA A 77 1.57 -7.40 5.46
C ALA A 77 1.04 -7.11 4.04
N GLY A 78 1.13 -5.85 3.61
CA GLY A 78 0.86 -5.35 2.27
C GLY A 78 1.64 -6.10 1.19
N LEU A 79 2.97 -6.13 1.34
CA LEU A 79 3.88 -6.84 0.42
C LEU A 79 3.54 -8.33 0.34
N LEU A 80 3.32 -8.97 1.48
CA LEU A 80 3.01 -10.39 1.53
C LEU A 80 1.66 -10.70 0.88
N ALA A 81 0.62 -9.89 1.15
CA ALA A 81 -0.69 -10.06 0.57
C ALA A 81 -0.66 -9.91 -0.96
N VAL A 82 0.03 -8.88 -1.47
CA VAL A 82 0.19 -8.70 -2.93
C VAL A 82 1.03 -9.82 -3.53
N GLY A 83 2.07 -10.29 -2.85
CA GLY A 83 2.85 -11.45 -3.29
C GLY A 83 2.01 -12.71 -3.44
N LEU A 84 1.20 -13.04 -2.43
CA LEU A 84 0.29 -14.18 -2.48
C LEU A 84 -0.77 -14.01 -3.59
N TYR A 85 -1.30 -12.81 -3.75
CA TYR A 85 -2.25 -12.52 -4.82
C TYR A 85 -1.61 -12.66 -6.21
N ASP A 86 -0.40 -12.18 -6.43
CA ASP A 86 0.28 -12.34 -7.71
C ASP A 86 0.63 -13.81 -7.99
N LEU A 87 0.98 -14.60 -6.97
CA LEU A 87 1.13 -16.06 -7.13
C LEU A 87 -0.17 -16.71 -7.63
N SER A 88 -1.32 -16.26 -7.14
CA SER A 88 -2.62 -16.72 -7.65
C SER A 88 -2.90 -16.27 -9.08
N ARG A 89 -2.29 -15.18 -9.55
CA ARG A 89 -2.43 -14.67 -10.93
C ARG A 89 -1.61 -15.45 -11.95
N ILE A 90 -0.49 -16.06 -11.53
CA ILE A 90 0.45 -16.74 -12.44
C ILE A 90 -0.24 -17.75 -13.37
N PRO A 91 -1.10 -18.68 -12.89
CA PRO A 91 -1.78 -19.63 -13.77
C PRO A 91 -2.54 -18.94 -14.91
N TYR A 92 -3.31 -17.90 -14.60
CA TYR A 92 -4.07 -17.17 -15.61
C TYR A 92 -3.18 -16.46 -16.63
N ILE A 93 -2.05 -15.91 -16.21
CA ILE A 93 -1.06 -15.31 -17.12
C ILE A 93 -0.48 -16.37 -18.06
N LEU A 94 -0.15 -17.55 -17.53
CA LEU A 94 0.32 -18.70 -18.31
C LEU A 94 -0.74 -19.20 -19.32
N TYR A 95 -2.02 -19.06 -18.99
CA TYR A 95 -3.16 -19.37 -19.87
C TYR A 95 -3.57 -18.20 -20.80
N GLY A 96 -2.75 -17.15 -20.92
CA GLY A 96 -2.92 -16.08 -21.91
C GLY A 96 -3.50 -14.77 -21.38
N TRP A 97 -3.69 -14.62 -20.07
CA TRP A 97 -4.03 -13.32 -19.50
C TRP A 97 -2.84 -12.36 -19.63
N LYS A 98 -3.05 -11.21 -20.27
CA LYS A 98 -2.02 -10.18 -20.40
C LYS A 98 -1.68 -9.58 -19.04
N ASP A 99 -0.39 -9.60 -18.70
CA ASP A 99 0.07 -8.93 -17.50
C ASP A 99 0.07 -7.41 -17.69
N PHE A 100 -0.74 -6.72 -16.90
CA PHE A 100 -0.88 -5.27 -16.94
C PHE A 100 0.26 -4.55 -16.22
N ILE A 101 0.97 -5.23 -15.31
CA ILE A 101 1.92 -4.59 -14.40
C ILE A 101 3.11 -3.90 -15.11
N PRO A 102 3.71 -4.46 -16.18
CA PRO A 102 4.75 -3.76 -16.93
C PRO A 102 4.33 -2.41 -17.53
N ASN A 103 3.03 -2.23 -17.86
CA ASN A 103 2.54 -0.94 -18.37
C ASN A 103 2.60 0.16 -17.31
N ILE A 104 2.43 -0.21 -16.03
CA ILE A 104 2.59 0.74 -14.92
C ILE A 104 4.01 1.30 -14.91
N GLY A 105 5.01 0.47 -15.20
CA GLY A 105 6.41 0.89 -15.31
C GLY A 105 6.63 1.89 -16.43
N ALA A 106 6.06 1.63 -17.62
CA ALA A 106 6.10 2.56 -18.75
C ALA A 106 5.51 3.93 -18.36
N TRP A 107 4.33 3.91 -17.73
CA TRP A 107 3.65 5.13 -17.29
C TRP A 107 4.47 5.92 -16.27
N LEU A 108 5.09 5.26 -15.30
CA LEU A 108 5.94 5.90 -14.30
C LEU A 108 7.21 6.52 -14.88
N SER A 109 7.80 5.87 -15.87
CA SER A 109 8.98 6.36 -16.57
C SER A 109 8.66 7.42 -17.62
N GLY A 110 7.38 7.64 -17.92
CA GLY A 110 6.95 8.52 -19.01
C GLY A 110 7.33 7.99 -20.39
N THR A 111 7.47 6.67 -20.53
CA THR A 111 7.83 5.98 -21.77
C THR A 111 6.65 5.18 -22.31
N HIS A 112 6.78 4.65 -23.52
CA HIS A 112 5.82 3.70 -24.10
C HIS A 112 6.26 2.24 -23.93
N ASP A 113 7.51 2.02 -23.52
CA ASP A 113 8.09 0.70 -23.39
C ASP A 113 7.72 0.09 -22.02
N PRO A 114 7.05 -1.08 -21.99
CA PRO A 114 6.71 -1.76 -20.75
C PRO A 114 7.96 -2.08 -19.92
N ASP A 115 7.92 -1.73 -18.63
CA ASP A 115 9.00 -2.00 -17.67
C ASP A 115 8.45 -2.81 -16.50
N ALA A 116 8.74 -4.11 -16.51
CA ALA A 116 8.30 -5.02 -15.47
C ALA A 116 8.93 -4.68 -14.11
N LEU A 117 10.21 -4.28 -14.07
CA LEU A 117 10.90 -4.02 -12.81
C LEU A 117 10.26 -2.84 -12.08
N ILE A 118 10.07 -1.71 -12.79
CA ILE A 118 9.46 -0.51 -12.23
C ILE A 118 7.98 -0.77 -11.92
N GLY A 119 7.26 -1.47 -12.81
CA GLY A 119 5.86 -1.81 -12.60
C GLY A 119 5.63 -2.66 -11.35
N TYR A 120 6.44 -3.71 -11.17
CA TYR A 120 6.37 -4.57 -9.99
C TYR A 120 6.87 -3.88 -8.72
N ALA A 121 7.88 -3.00 -8.82
CA ALA A 121 8.28 -2.17 -7.69
C ALA A 121 7.12 -1.28 -7.21
N TRP A 122 6.41 -0.62 -8.14
CA TRP A 122 5.22 0.17 -7.81
C TRP A 122 4.11 -0.68 -7.20
N ARG A 123 3.85 -1.85 -7.79
CA ARG A 123 2.80 -2.75 -7.33
C ARG A 123 3.02 -3.23 -5.90
N TYR A 124 4.25 -3.62 -5.57
CA TYR A 124 4.56 -4.14 -4.24
C TYR A 124 4.76 -3.00 -3.25
N ILE A 125 5.76 -2.14 -3.48
CA ILE A 125 6.18 -1.11 -2.52
C ILE A 125 5.14 0.00 -2.42
N GLY A 126 4.60 0.45 -3.55
CA GLY A 126 3.60 1.51 -3.64
C GLY A 126 2.21 0.99 -3.28
N ASN A 127 1.56 0.27 -4.20
CA ASN A 127 0.17 -0.16 -4.04
C ASN A 127 0.00 -1.10 -2.84
N GLY A 128 0.67 -2.26 -2.84
CA GLY A 128 0.52 -3.27 -1.80
C GLY A 128 0.90 -2.76 -0.42
N GLY A 129 2.12 -2.21 -0.32
CA GLY A 129 2.65 -1.65 0.90
C GLY A 129 1.83 -0.47 1.42
N GLY A 130 1.48 0.49 0.55
CA GLY A 130 0.67 1.65 0.89
C GLY A 130 -0.73 1.27 1.39
N MET A 131 -1.45 0.43 0.65
CA MET A 131 -2.78 -0.04 1.06
C MET A 131 -2.72 -0.83 2.38
N GLY A 132 -1.67 -1.63 2.59
CA GLY A 132 -1.43 -2.34 3.84
C GLY A 132 -1.25 -1.41 5.03
N ILE A 133 -0.50 -0.32 4.87
CA ILE A 133 -0.39 0.75 5.88
C ILE A 133 -1.77 1.32 6.20
N SER A 134 -2.50 1.77 5.17
CA SER A 134 -3.81 2.41 5.34
C SER A 134 -4.79 1.50 6.07
N PHE A 135 -4.80 0.20 5.72
CA PHE A 135 -5.70 -0.76 6.35
C PHE A 135 -5.36 -1.03 7.83
N PHE A 136 -4.07 -1.19 8.16
CA PHE A 136 -3.65 -1.39 9.55
C PHE A 136 -3.93 -0.17 10.42
N VAL A 137 -3.68 1.04 9.89
CA VAL A 137 -4.01 2.29 10.58
C VAL A 137 -5.52 2.44 10.75
N LEU A 138 -6.31 2.21 9.70
CA LEU A 138 -7.77 2.25 9.77
C LEU A 138 -8.33 1.27 10.80
N LEU A 139 -7.88 0.01 10.79
CA LEU A 139 -8.33 -0.99 11.76
C LEU A 139 -7.96 -0.64 13.19
N SER A 140 -6.81 0.01 13.41
CA SER A 140 -6.42 0.45 14.74
C SER A 140 -7.31 1.55 15.33
N LEU A 141 -8.06 2.27 14.49
CA LEU A 141 -9.09 3.22 14.93
C LEU A 141 -10.34 2.50 15.45
N LEU A 142 -10.64 1.32 14.91
CA LEU A 142 -11.82 0.55 15.30
C LEU A 142 -11.55 -0.33 16.52
N LYS A 143 -10.38 -0.99 16.56
CA LYS A 143 -10.00 -1.92 17.64
C LYS A 143 -8.49 -1.88 17.90
N PRO A 144 -8.04 -1.98 19.17
CA PRO A 144 -6.63 -2.14 19.49
C PRO A 144 -6.01 -3.35 18.78
N GLN A 145 -4.86 -3.15 18.15
CA GLN A 145 -4.20 -4.18 17.35
C GLN A 145 -3.35 -5.08 18.25
N LYS A 146 -3.92 -6.21 18.66
CA LYS A 146 -3.27 -7.21 19.53
C LYS A 146 -2.69 -8.41 18.78
N ARG A 147 -3.21 -8.71 17.58
CA ARG A 147 -2.84 -9.88 16.76
C ARG A 147 -2.53 -9.48 15.33
N LEU A 148 -1.35 -8.88 15.10
CA LEU A 148 -0.92 -8.36 13.80
C LEU A 148 -1.01 -9.40 12.67
N LEU A 149 -0.72 -10.68 12.97
CA LEU A 149 -0.85 -11.77 11.99
C LEU A 149 -2.30 -11.95 11.52
N LEU A 150 -3.27 -11.99 12.45
CA LEU A 150 -4.69 -12.11 12.09
C LEU A 150 -5.15 -10.90 11.29
N THR A 151 -4.70 -9.70 11.67
CA THR A 151 -4.99 -8.47 10.92
C THR A 151 -4.44 -8.55 9.49
N GLY A 152 -3.21 -9.05 9.32
CA GLY A 152 -2.62 -9.29 8.01
C GLY A 152 -3.39 -10.32 7.18
N LEU A 153 -3.88 -11.40 7.80
CA LEU A 153 -4.72 -12.40 7.13
C LEU A 153 -6.07 -11.81 6.68
N ILE A 154 -6.72 -11.00 7.52
CA ILE A 154 -7.97 -10.31 7.17
C ILE A 154 -7.74 -9.34 6.00
N TYR A 155 -6.63 -8.59 6.04
CA TYR A 155 -6.24 -7.71 4.94
C TYR A 155 -6.01 -8.50 3.65
N GLY A 156 -5.23 -9.58 3.70
CA GLY A 156 -5.00 -10.44 2.55
C GLY A 156 -6.30 -10.96 1.96
N LEU A 157 -7.18 -11.53 2.80
CA LEU A 157 -8.49 -12.01 2.37
C LEU A 157 -9.33 -10.89 1.72
N PHE A 158 -9.34 -9.69 2.31
CA PHE A 158 -10.04 -8.54 1.75
C PHE A 158 -9.53 -8.17 0.36
N VAL A 159 -8.20 -8.07 0.18
CA VAL A 159 -7.58 -7.79 -1.12
C VAL A 159 -7.95 -8.86 -2.15
N PHE A 160 -7.86 -10.15 -1.76
CA PHE A 160 -8.23 -11.26 -2.64
C PHE A 160 -9.69 -11.19 -3.10
N VAL A 161 -10.63 -10.90 -2.19
CA VAL A 161 -12.06 -10.80 -2.53
C VAL A 161 -12.35 -9.59 -3.43
N CYS A 162 -11.62 -8.48 -3.26
CA CYS A 162 -11.84 -7.28 -4.08
C CYS A 162 -11.22 -7.33 -5.48
N LEU A 163 -10.27 -8.25 -5.72
CA LEU A 163 -9.52 -8.32 -6.97
C LEU A 163 -9.83 -9.57 -7.82
N MET A 164 -10.57 -10.54 -7.27
CA MET A 164 -11.19 -11.66 -8.01
C MET A 164 -12.57 -11.23 -8.52
#